data_AF-A0A0R2M0U6-F1
#
_entry.id   AF-A0A0R2M0U6-F1
#
_cell.length_a   1.000
_cell.length_b   1.000
_cell.length_c   1.000
_cell.angle_alpha   90.00
_cell.angle_beta   90.00
_cell.angle_gamma   90.00
#
_symmetry.space_group_name_H-M   'P 1'
#
loop_
_entity.id
_entity.type
_entity.pdbx_description
1 polymer ?
#
loop_
_entity_poly.entity_id
_entity_poly.type
_entity_poly.pdbx_seq_one_letter_code
_entity_poly.pdbx_strand_id
1 'polypeptide(L)'
;MSEPMRVILGAEQAQALRDYVYQLVADSVDAAKRDAGVSQKWLRKSAAADYAGVSPVTFGNWVKSGLSCQIINGVTLFNKTEIDKFINHNGNSI
;
A
#
# COMPACT_ATOMS: atom_id res chain seq x y z
N MET A 1 -43.02 16.69 28.72
CA MET A 1 -42.20 15.74 27.95
C MET A 1 -42.06 16.32 26.55
N SER A 2 -40.88 16.81 26.17
CA SER A 2 -40.64 17.32 24.80
C SER A 2 -40.37 16.15 23.88
N GLU A 3 -41.14 16.02 22.80
CA GLU A 3 -40.89 14.99 21.79
C GLU A 3 -39.55 15.24 21.07
N PRO A 4 -38.77 14.18 20.77
CA PRO A 4 -37.53 14.34 20.02
C PRO A 4 -37.84 14.77 18.59
N MET A 5 -37.29 15.93 18.21
CA MET A 5 -37.40 16.50 16.88
C MET A 5 -36.92 15.47 15.83
N ARG A 6 -37.85 14.94 15.02
CA ARG A 6 -37.53 14.02 13.92
C ARG A 6 -37.21 14.84 12.67
N VAL A 7 -35.92 14.93 12.35
CA VAL A 7 -35.47 15.50 11.07
C VAL A 7 -35.70 14.46 9.98
N ILE A 8 -36.74 14.67 9.15
CA ILE A 8 -36.99 13.85 7.96
C ILE A 8 -36.25 14.53 6.81
N LEU A 9 -35.16 13.91 6.35
CA LEU A 9 -34.45 14.39 5.16
C LEU A 9 -35.30 14.11 3.93
N GLY A 10 -35.54 15.14 3.11
CA GLY A 10 -36.11 14.95 1.78
C GLY A 10 -35.19 14.07 0.92
N ALA A 11 -35.75 13.43 -0.11
CA ALA A 11 -35.01 12.49 -0.96
C ALA A 11 -33.72 13.11 -1.54
N GLU A 12 -33.75 14.38 -1.95
CA GLU A 12 -32.59 15.13 -2.42
C GLU A 12 -31.54 15.37 -1.33
N GLN A 13 -31.97 15.73 -0.12
CA GLN A 13 -31.06 15.98 1.01
C GLN A 13 -30.38 14.69 1.47
N ALA A 14 -31.12 13.57 1.45
CA ALA A 14 -30.57 12.25 1.72
C ALA A 14 -29.56 11.82 0.65
N GLN A 15 -29.78 12.18 -0.62
CA GLN A 15 -28.84 11.90 -1.70
C GLN A 15 -27.58 12.76 -1.57
N ALA A 16 -27.72 14.07 -1.35
CA ALA A 16 -26.59 14.97 -1.14
C ALA A 16 -25.72 14.54 0.05
N LEU A 17 -26.36 14.07 1.13
CA LEU A 17 -25.64 13.52 2.28
C LEU A 17 -24.87 12.23 1.93
N ARG A 18 -25.48 11.31 1.17
CA ARG A 18 -24.78 10.10 0.69
C ARG A 18 -23.57 10.47 -0.14
N ASP A 19 -23.74 11.36 -1.12
CA ASP A 19 -22.67 11.78 -2.03
C ASP A 19 -21.53 12.45 -1.26
N TYR A 20 -21.85 13.29 -0.28
CA TYR A 20 -20.86 13.91 0.61
C TYR A 20 -20.09 12.87 1.43
N VAL A 21 -20.78 11.89 2.03
CA VAL A 21 -20.12 10.81 2.79
C VAL A 21 -19.23 9.96 1.89
N TYR A 22 -19.70 9.64 0.68
CA TYR A 22 -18.89 8.91 -0.30
C TYR A 22 -17.63 9.68 -0.68
N GLN A 23 -17.74 10.97 -0.96
CA GLN A 23 -16.59 11.82 -1.28
C GLN A 23 -15.62 11.92 -0.11
N LEU A 24 -16.12 12.14 1.11
CA LEU A 24 -15.27 12.19 2.30
C LEU A 24 -14.50 10.87 2.53
N VAL A 25 -15.16 9.72 2.32
CA VAL A 25 -14.51 8.42 2.43
C VAL A 25 -13.50 8.21 1.31
N ALA A 26 -13.82 8.57 0.07
CA ALA A 26 -12.88 8.49 -1.05
C ALA A 26 -11.65 9.37 -0.81
N ASP A 27 -11.85 10.62 -0.40
CA ASP A 27 -10.79 11.58 -0.09
C ASP A 27 -9.91 11.11 1.06
N SER A 28 -10.50 10.54 2.12
CA SER A 28 -9.75 10.00 3.24
C SER A 28 -8.96 8.74 2.87
N VAL A 29 -9.50 7.87 2.02
CA VAL A 29 -8.77 6.73 1.45
C VAL A 29 -7.63 7.21 0.55
N ASP A 30 -7.85 8.23 -0.27
CA ASP A 30 -6.83 8.76 -1.18
C ASP A 30 -5.78 9.60 -0.45
N ALA A 31 -6.15 10.31 0.62
CA ALA A 31 -5.22 10.95 1.55
C ALA A 31 -4.41 9.87 2.29
N ALA A 32 -5.05 8.84 2.83
CA ALA A 32 -4.36 7.72 3.46
C ALA A 32 -3.44 6.99 2.49
N LYS A 33 -3.81 6.85 1.20
CA LYS A 33 -2.93 6.30 0.15
C LYS A 33 -1.81 7.24 -0.27
N ARG A 34 -1.95 8.56 -0.12
CA ARG A 34 -0.89 9.57 -0.37
C ARG A 34 0.07 9.68 0.80
N ASP A 35 -0.45 9.64 2.02
CA ASP A 35 0.31 9.57 3.26
C ASP A 35 1.03 8.21 3.37
N ALA A 36 0.34 7.12 3.04
CA ALA A 36 0.95 5.81 2.77
C ALA A 36 1.66 5.76 1.41
N GLY A 37 1.60 6.82 0.61
CA GLY A 37 2.08 6.98 -0.77
C GLY A 37 3.42 7.69 -0.87
N VAL A 38 4.06 7.96 0.26
CA VAL A 38 5.51 7.76 0.41
C VAL A 38 5.78 6.35 0.95
N SER A 39 4.98 5.34 0.56
CA SER A 39 5.44 3.96 0.53
C SER A 39 6.64 3.96 -0.38
N GLN A 40 7.83 4.00 0.20
CA GLN A 40 9.08 3.99 -0.56
C GLN A 40 9.04 2.81 -1.53
N LYS A 41 8.79 3.13 -2.80
CA LYS A 41 8.82 2.17 -3.92
C LYS A 41 10.17 1.46 -3.95
N TRP A 42 11.20 2.17 -3.48
CA TRP A 42 12.59 1.75 -3.44
C TRP A 42 13.05 1.55 -2.01
N LEU A 43 13.36 0.31 -1.67
CA LEU A 43 13.82 -0.10 -0.34
C LEU A 43 15.32 -0.34 -0.36
N ARG A 44 16.00 -0.05 0.74
CA ARG A 44 17.36 -0.56 1.00
C ARG A 44 17.28 -2.05 1.34
N LYS A 45 18.40 -2.76 1.22
CA LYS A 45 18.46 -4.23 1.41
C LYS A 45 17.79 -4.73 2.71
N SER A 46 18.01 -4.06 3.85
CA SER A 46 17.38 -4.46 5.12
C SER A 46 15.86 -4.36 5.04
N ALA A 47 15.35 -3.17 4.71
CA ALA A 47 13.91 -2.94 4.59
C ALA A 47 13.26 -3.81 3.49
N ALA A 48 14.00 -4.16 2.44
CA ALA A 48 13.54 -5.07 1.39
C ALA A 48 13.43 -6.52 1.90
N ALA A 49 14.38 -6.98 2.71
CA ALA A 49 14.32 -8.29 3.37
C ALA A 49 13.15 -8.35 4.38
N ASP A 50 12.98 -7.29 5.17
CA ASP A 50 11.88 -7.15 6.12
C ASP A 50 10.53 -7.15 5.39
N TYR A 51 10.42 -6.41 4.28
CA TYR A 51 9.23 -6.40 3.42
C TYR A 51 8.91 -7.78 2.85
N ALA A 52 9.92 -8.53 2.41
CA ALA A 52 9.76 -9.89 1.89
C ALA A 52 9.51 -10.95 2.98
N GLY A 53 9.60 -10.59 4.26
CA GLY A 53 9.41 -11.51 5.38
C GLY A 53 10.51 -12.57 5.54
N VAL A 54 11.73 -12.28 5.08
CA VAL A 54 12.87 -13.22 5.12
C VAL A 54 14.12 -12.61 5.76
N SER A 55 15.06 -13.45 6.19
CA SER A 55 16.32 -12.95 6.75
C SER A 55 17.17 -12.22 5.69
N PRO A 56 18.03 -11.25 6.08
CA PRO A 56 18.90 -10.52 5.16
C PRO A 56 19.85 -11.41 4.34
N VAL A 57 20.23 -12.57 4.90
CA VAL A 57 21.03 -13.59 4.22
C VAL A 57 20.22 -14.25 3.10
N THR A 58 18.99 -14.69 3.41
CA THR A 58 18.07 -15.29 2.44
C THR A 58 17.75 -14.32 1.31
N PHE A 59 17.40 -13.07 1.65
CA PHE A 59 17.17 -12.02 0.66
C PHE A 59 18.43 -11.77 -0.19
N GLY A 60 19.60 -11.76 0.44
CA GLY A 60 20.88 -11.68 -0.26
C GLY A 60 21.11 -12.81 -1.26
N ASN A 61 20.65 -14.02 -0.97
CA ASN A 61 20.69 -15.14 -1.90
C ASN A 61 19.72 -14.93 -3.07
N TRP A 62 18.53 -14.37 -2.85
CA TRP A 62 17.62 -14.01 -3.95
C TRP A 62 18.23 -13.02 -4.93
N VAL A 63 18.97 -12.01 -4.44
CA VAL A 63 19.74 -11.09 -5.30
C VAL A 63 20.76 -11.84 -6.15
N LYS A 64 21.48 -12.81 -5.57
CA LYS A 64 22.41 -13.67 -6.32
C LYS A 64 21.70 -14.58 -7.32
N SER A 65 20.47 -14.98 -7.02
CA SER A 65 19.62 -15.82 -7.88
C SER A 65 18.84 -15.02 -8.94
N GLY A 66 19.03 -13.71 -9.04
CA GLY A 66 18.47 -12.90 -10.12
C GLY A 66 17.38 -11.91 -9.73
N LEU A 67 17.13 -11.66 -8.43
CA LEU A 67 16.27 -10.56 -8.02
C LEU A 67 16.88 -9.22 -8.46
N SER A 68 16.12 -8.47 -9.27
CA SER A 68 16.54 -7.20 -9.84
C SER A 68 16.75 -6.12 -8.77
N CYS A 69 17.81 -5.33 -8.92
CA CYS A 69 18.11 -4.18 -8.07
C CYS A 69 18.76 -3.05 -8.87
N GLN A 70 18.65 -1.83 -8.35
CA GLN A 70 19.27 -0.65 -8.93
C GLN A 70 20.44 -0.21 -8.06
N ILE A 71 21.59 0.08 -8.68
CA ILE A 71 22.79 0.56 -7.98
C ILE A 71 23.08 1.98 -8.47
N ILE A 72 22.99 2.95 -7.57
CA ILE A 72 23.23 4.37 -7.87
C ILE A 72 24.27 4.87 -6.87
N ASN A 73 25.46 5.26 -7.32
CA ASN A 73 26.53 5.77 -6.46
C ASN A 73 26.83 4.86 -5.24
N GLY A 74 26.88 3.54 -5.44
CA GLY A 74 27.12 2.55 -4.37
C GLY A 74 25.91 2.25 -3.48
N VAL A 75 24.77 2.90 -3.71
CA VAL A 75 23.50 2.62 -3.03
C VAL A 75 22.70 1.59 -3.81
N THR A 76 22.41 0.44 -3.19
CA THR A 76 21.51 -0.57 -3.75
C THR A 76 20.07 -0.34 -3.29
N LEU A 77 19.16 -0.27 -4.26
CA LEU A 77 17.73 -0.08 -4.07
C LEU A 77 16.93 -1.20 -4.73
N PHE A 78 15.86 -1.62 -4.05
CA PHE A 78 14.98 -2.70 -4.48
C PHE A 78 13.57 -2.18 -4.65
N ASN A 79 12.97 -2.51 -5.78
CA ASN A 79 11.58 -2.14 -6.05
C ASN A 79 10.65 -3.19 -5.44
N LYS A 80 9.64 -2.77 -4.65
CA LYS A 80 8.65 -3.70 -4.07
C LYS A 80 7.99 -4.60 -5.12
N THR A 81 7.61 -4.04 -6.27
CA THR A 81 6.98 -4.79 -7.37
C THR A 81 7.91 -5.85 -7.96
N GLU A 82 9.21 -5.58 -8.05
CA GLU A 82 10.16 -6.56 -8.55
C GLU A 82 10.43 -7.67 -7.53
N ILE A 83 10.36 -7.36 -6.23
CA ILE A 83 10.38 -8.36 -5.15
C ILE A 83 9.16 -9.29 -5.28
N ASP A 84 7.95 -8.72 -5.41
CA ASP A 84 6.72 -9.51 -5.53
C ASP A 84 6.73 -10.40 -6.79
N LYS A 85 7.18 -9.86 -7.93
CA LYS A 85 7.35 -10.64 -9.17
C LYS A 85 8.31 -11.82 -8.97
N PHE A 86 9.44 -11.59 -8.32
CA PHE A 86 10.42 -12.64 -8.05
C PHE A 86 9.81 -13.74 -7.19
N ILE A 87 9.10 -13.38 -6.11
CA ILE A 87 8.43 -14.33 -5.23
C ILE A 87 7.40 -15.16 -6.01
N ASN A 88 6.53 -14.51 -6.80
CA ASN A 88 5.49 -15.19 -7.56
C ASN A 88 6.03 -16.09 -8.69
N HIS A 89 7.20 -15.76 -9.24
CA HIS A 89 7.81 -16.56 -10.31
C HIS A 89 8.61 -17.75 -9.77
N ASN A 90 9.21 -17.63 -8.59
CA ASN A 90 10.07 -18.66 -7.99
C ASN A 90 9.36 -19.47 -6.89
N GLY A 91 8.21 -19.01 -6.41
CA GLY A 91 7.35 -19.74 -5.49
C GLY A 91 6.62 -20.85 -6.23
N ASN A 92 6.64 -22.06 -5.67
CA ASN A 92 5.81 -23.15 -6.18
C ASN A 92 4.47 -23.11 -5.42
N SER A 93 3.36 -22.87 -6.12
CA SER A 93 2.03 -23.03 -5.54
C SER A 93 1.74 -24.51 -5.37
N ILE A 94 1.66 -24.96 -4.12
CA ILE A 94 1.20 -26.31 -3.72
C ILE A 94 -0.31 -26.31 -3.48
#